data_AF-A0A5E4VEU8-F1
#
_entry.id   AF-A0A5E4VEU8-F1
#
_cell.length_a   1.000
_cell.length_b   1.000
_cell.length_c   1.000
_cell.angle_alpha   90.00
_cell.angle_beta   90.00
_cell.angle_gamma   90.00
#
_symmetry.space_group_name_H-M   'P 1'
#
loop_
_entity.id
_entity.type
_entity.pdbx_description
1 polymer ?
#
loop_
_entity_poly.entity_id
_entity_poly.type
_entity_poly.pdbx_seq_one_letter_code
_entity_poly.pdbx_strand_id
1 'polypeptide(L)'
;MSFLTPEQLAAAHKANLETLFGLTNKAFEGVEKLVELNLQAVKASLAESASTAQKAFAVKDAQELLALQANLVQPAAEKALAYGRHLYEIASSTQAEVTKVAEAQLAEGSHNVQALFDNLAKNAPAGSESAVALAKSALSAANSAFDSVQKATKQAVEIAETNFAAATNVASKAAAQASRAASTKK
;
A
#
# COMPACT_ATOMS: atom_id res chain seq x y z
N MET A 1 1.02 41.97 14.65
CA MET A 1 0.25 40.72 14.81
C MET A 1 -0.17 40.25 13.43
N SER A 2 0.68 39.49 12.73
CA SER A 2 0.30 38.92 11.43
C SER A 2 -0.30 37.54 11.69
N PHE A 3 -1.58 37.54 12.05
CA PHE A 3 -2.40 36.34 11.97
C PHE A 3 -2.69 36.06 10.49
N LEU A 4 -2.83 34.79 10.13
CA LEU A 4 -3.22 34.33 8.79
C LEU A 4 -4.34 35.22 8.23
N THR A 5 -4.16 35.72 7.00
CA THR A 5 -5.20 36.50 6.34
C THR A 5 -6.46 35.63 6.13
N PRO A 6 -7.67 36.22 6.12
CA PRO A 6 -8.89 35.49 5.82
C PRO A 6 -8.80 34.67 4.51
N GLU A 7 -8.11 35.21 3.50
CA GLU A 7 -7.84 34.55 2.23
C GLU A 7 -6.96 33.29 2.38
N GLN A 8 -5.92 33.36 3.21
CA GLN A 8 -5.06 32.20 3.52
C GLN A 8 -5.81 31.11 4.29
N LEU A 9 -6.70 31.51 5.22
CA LEU A 9 -7.53 30.56 5.96
C LEU A 9 -8.53 29.86 5.03
N ALA A 10 -9.19 30.61 4.15
CA ALA A 10 -10.12 30.06 3.16
C ALA A 10 -9.42 29.10 2.18
N ALA A 11 -8.21 29.46 1.72
CA ALA A 11 -7.40 28.59 0.85
C ALA A 11 -7.01 27.28 1.56
N ALA A 12 -6.59 27.34 2.82
CA ALA A 12 -6.27 26.15 3.61
C ALA A 12 -7.48 25.24 3.81
N HIS A 13 -8.66 25.80 4.11
CA HIS A 13 -9.89 25.01 4.21
C HIS A 13 -10.28 24.35 2.89
N LYS A 14 -10.13 25.06 1.77
CA LYS A 14 -10.37 24.49 0.44
C LYS A 14 -9.43 23.32 0.14
N ALA A 15 -8.13 23.49 0.37
CA ALA A 15 -7.14 22.44 0.16
C ALA A 15 -7.44 21.20 1.02
N ASN A 16 -7.82 21.39 2.29
CA ASN A 16 -8.21 20.29 3.18
C ASN A 16 -9.44 19.53 2.67
N LEU A 17 -10.44 20.23 2.10
CA LEU A 17 -11.61 19.59 1.51
C LEU A 17 -11.25 18.81 0.24
N GLU A 18 -10.44 19.38 -0.65
CA GLU A 18 -9.96 18.68 -1.86
C GLU A 18 -9.20 17.40 -1.50
N THR A 19 -8.32 17.47 -0.50
CA THR A 19 -7.62 16.32 0.06
C THR A 19 -8.58 15.26 0.62
N LEU A 20 -9.58 15.67 1.40
CA LEU A 20 -10.55 14.75 2.00
C LEU A 20 -11.38 14.04 0.93
N PHE A 21 -11.85 14.77 -0.10
CA PHE A 21 -12.56 14.17 -1.22
C PHE A 21 -11.66 13.23 -2.04
N GLY A 22 -10.41 13.62 -2.28
CA GLY A 22 -9.42 12.78 -2.96
C GLY A 22 -9.18 11.46 -2.25
N LEU A 23 -8.93 11.50 -0.94
CA LEU A 23 -8.73 10.31 -0.10
C LEU A 23 -9.98 9.43 -0.05
N THR A 24 -11.16 10.04 0.09
CA THR A 24 -12.44 9.32 0.11
C THR A 24 -12.66 8.59 -1.22
N ASN A 25 -12.47 9.26 -2.35
CA ASN A 25 -12.57 8.64 -3.68
C ASN A 25 -11.59 7.47 -3.83
N LYS A 26 -10.35 7.61 -3.34
CA LYS A 26 -9.37 6.51 -3.38
C LYS A 26 -9.75 5.33 -2.49
N ALA A 27 -10.32 5.57 -1.32
CA ALA A 27 -10.85 4.52 -0.48
C ALA A 27 -11.99 3.75 -1.18
N PHE A 28 -12.91 4.47 -1.84
CA PHE A 28 -13.97 3.84 -2.63
C PHE A 28 -13.43 3.03 -3.82
N GLU A 29 -12.44 3.55 -4.55
CA GLU A 29 -11.76 2.81 -5.63
C GLU A 29 -11.14 1.50 -5.11
N GLY A 30 -10.56 1.51 -3.91
CA GLY A 30 -10.06 0.30 -3.25
C GLY A 30 -11.18 -0.72 -2.96
N VAL A 31 -12.33 -0.26 -2.47
CA VAL A 31 -13.51 -1.12 -2.24
C VAL A 31 -14.04 -1.70 -3.55
N GLU A 32 -14.13 -0.90 -4.61
CA GLU A 32 -14.54 -1.37 -5.94
C GLU A 32 -13.64 -2.50 -6.44
N LYS A 33 -12.31 -2.32 -6.35
CA LYS A 33 -11.33 -3.34 -6.71
C LYS A 33 -11.45 -4.61 -5.86
N LEU A 34 -11.74 -4.48 -4.56
CA LEU A 34 -11.98 -5.64 -3.69
C LEU A 34 -13.23 -6.41 -4.10
N VAL A 35 -14.33 -5.71 -4.40
CA VAL A 35 -15.58 -6.33 -4.87
C VAL A 35 -15.35 -7.02 -6.21
N GLU A 36 -14.65 -6.36 -7.12
CA GLU A 36 -14.29 -6.94 -8.42
C GLU A 36 -13.47 -8.23 -8.25
N LEU A 37 -12.44 -8.21 -7.41
CA LEU A 37 -11.61 -9.38 -7.10
C LEU A 37 -12.45 -10.55 -6.55
N ASN A 38 -13.36 -10.27 -5.61
CA ASN A 38 -14.27 -11.30 -5.07
C ASN A 38 -15.18 -11.88 -6.15
N LEU A 39 -15.74 -11.03 -7.02
CA LEU A 39 -16.60 -11.48 -8.11
C LEU A 39 -15.83 -12.36 -9.11
N GLN A 40 -14.60 -11.99 -9.44
CA GLN A 40 -13.72 -12.81 -10.29
C GLN A 40 -13.43 -14.17 -9.66
N ALA A 41 -13.12 -14.21 -8.35
CA ALA A 41 -12.86 -15.44 -7.61
C ALA A 41 -14.10 -16.35 -7.57
N VAL A 42 -15.30 -15.80 -7.35
CA VAL A 42 -16.56 -16.54 -7.36
C VAL A 42 -16.85 -17.12 -8.76
N LYS A 43 -16.73 -16.30 -9.81
CA LYS A 43 -16.93 -16.76 -11.20
C LYS A 43 -15.97 -17.89 -11.57
N ALA A 44 -14.70 -17.74 -11.23
CA ALA A 44 -13.68 -18.77 -11.48
C ALA A 44 -13.99 -20.06 -10.72
N SER A 45 -14.37 -19.96 -9.44
CA SER A 45 -14.72 -21.12 -8.61
C SER A 45 -15.95 -21.85 -9.15
N LEU A 46 -16.96 -21.12 -9.64
CA LEU A 46 -18.16 -21.72 -10.22
C LEU A 46 -17.85 -22.48 -11.52
N ALA A 47 -17.09 -21.86 -12.43
CA ALA A 47 -16.68 -22.49 -13.68
C ALA A 47 -15.83 -23.76 -13.43
N GLU A 48 -14.91 -23.69 -12.47
CA GLU A 48 -14.09 -24.83 -12.09
C GLU A 48 -14.91 -25.95 -11.40
N SER A 49 -15.89 -25.59 -10.58
CA SER A 49 -16.80 -26.57 -9.96
C SER A 49 -17.59 -27.32 -11.02
N ALA A 50 -18.12 -26.62 -12.03
CA ALA A 50 -18.82 -27.25 -13.15
C ALA A 50 -17.91 -28.21 -13.94
N SER A 51 -16.69 -27.76 -14.28
CA SER A 51 -15.69 -28.61 -14.95
C SER A 51 -15.29 -29.82 -14.09
N THR A 52 -15.12 -29.63 -12.78
CA THR A 52 -14.76 -30.71 -11.85
C THR A 52 -15.88 -31.73 -11.73
N ALA A 53 -17.15 -31.29 -11.65
CA ALA A 53 -18.30 -32.18 -11.66
C ALA A 53 -18.36 -33.01 -12.95
N GLN A 54 -18.15 -32.39 -14.12
CA GLN A 54 -18.08 -33.10 -15.40
C GLN A 54 -16.97 -34.15 -15.41
N LYS A 55 -15.78 -33.80 -14.94
CA LYS A 55 -14.64 -34.75 -14.84
C LYS A 55 -14.94 -35.88 -13.87
N ALA A 56 -15.58 -35.59 -12.73
CA ALA A 56 -15.95 -36.60 -11.75
C ALA A 56 -16.95 -37.63 -12.31
N PHE A 57 -17.91 -37.21 -13.13
CA PHE A 57 -18.83 -38.14 -13.83
C PHE A 57 -18.14 -38.98 -14.92
N ALA A 58 -16.98 -38.55 -15.42
CA ALA A 58 -16.23 -39.26 -16.46
C ALA A 58 -15.19 -40.26 -15.91
N VAL A 59 -14.96 -40.27 -14.59
CA VAL A 59 -14.03 -41.18 -13.91
C VAL A 59 -14.51 -42.62 -14.00
N LYS A 60 -13.63 -43.54 -14.39
CA LYS A 60 -13.93 -44.96 -14.63
C LYS A 60 -13.51 -45.87 -13.49
N ASP A 61 -12.53 -45.45 -12.69
CA ASP A 61 -11.99 -46.24 -11.59
C ASP A 61 -11.46 -45.37 -10.44
N ALA A 62 -11.12 -46.01 -9.31
CA ALA A 62 -10.61 -45.32 -8.12
C ALA A 62 -9.25 -44.63 -8.36
N GLN A 63 -8.48 -45.07 -9.34
CA GLN A 63 -7.16 -44.52 -9.66
C GLN A 63 -7.30 -43.19 -10.42
N GLU A 64 -8.27 -43.12 -11.34
CA GLU A 64 -8.71 -41.89 -12.01
C GLU A 64 -9.33 -40.89 -11.02
N LEU A 65 -10.07 -41.36 -10.00
CA LEU A 65 -10.61 -40.49 -8.94
C LEU A 65 -9.50 -39.84 -8.10
N LEU A 66 -8.49 -40.62 -7.68
CA LEU A 66 -7.34 -40.11 -6.95
C LEU A 66 -6.52 -39.12 -7.79
N ALA A 67 -6.39 -39.38 -9.09
CA ALA A 67 -5.74 -38.45 -10.01
C ALA A 67 -6.54 -37.14 -10.15
N LEU A 68 -7.87 -37.20 -10.20
CA LEU A 68 -8.73 -36.02 -10.20
C LEU A 68 -8.55 -35.19 -8.93
N GLN A 69 -8.55 -35.83 -7.75
CA GLN A 69 -8.32 -35.16 -6.46
C GLN A 69 -6.96 -34.45 -6.42
N ALA A 70 -5.89 -35.12 -6.86
CA ALA A 70 -4.54 -34.56 -6.88
C ALA A 70 -4.44 -33.33 -7.80
N ASN A 71 -5.11 -33.36 -8.95
CA ASN A 71 -5.14 -32.27 -9.93
C ASN A 71 -5.87 -31.00 -9.44
N LEU A 72 -6.62 -31.08 -8.33
CA LEU A 72 -7.30 -29.92 -7.74
C LEU A 72 -6.46 -29.18 -6.68
N VAL A 73 -5.48 -29.86 -6.08
CA VAL A 73 -4.71 -29.31 -4.94
C VAL A 73 -3.77 -28.20 -5.38
N GLN A 74 -3.00 -28.40 -6.45
CA GLN A 74 -2.05 -27.40 -6.94
C GLN A 74 -2.75 -26.11 -7.42
N PRO A 75 -3.79 -26.17 -8.29
CA PRO A 75 -4.50 -24.97 -8.73
C PRO A 75 -5.14 -24.20 -7.58
N ALA A 76 -5.65 -24.89 -6.55
CA ALA A 76 -6.24 -24.24 -5.37
C ALA A 76 -5.19 -23.41 -4.60
N ALA A 77 -3.99 -23.95 -4.40
CA ALA A 77 -2.90 -23.25 -3.73
C ALA A 77 -2.40 -22.03 -4.54
N GLU A 78 -2.24 -22.19 -5.85
CA GLU A 78 -1.85 -21.08 -6.75
C GLU A 78 -2.89 -19.95 -6.75
N LYS A 79 -4.19 -20.29 -6.73
CA LYS A 79 -5.29 -19.32 -6.66
C LYS A 79 -5.34 -18.58 -5.33
N ALA A 80 -5.15 -19.28 -4.21
CA ALA A 80 -5.09 -18.65 -2.90
C ALA A 80 -3.92 -17.65 -2.81
N LEU A 81 -2.75 -18.01 -3.34
CA LEU A 81 -1.60 -17.11 -3.43
C LEU A 81 -1.87 -15.92 -4.35
N ALA A 82 -2.49 -16.14 -5.51
CA ALA A 82 -2.84 -15.05 -6.43
C ALA A 82 -3.85 -14.08 -5.80
N TYR A 83 -4.89 -14.59 -5.14
CA TYR A 83 -5.86 -13.78 -4.41
C TYR A 83 -5.17 -12.95 -3.31
N GLY A 84 -4.28 -13.55 -2.53
CA GLY A 84 -3.49 -12.84 -1.52
C GLY A 84 -2.59 -11.75 -2.10
N ARG A 85 -1.95 -11.99 -3.26
CA ARG A 85 -1.16 -10.97 -3.97
C ARG A 85 -2.03 -9.80 -4.45
N HIS A 86 -3.17 -10.07 -5.06
CA HIS A 86 -4.08 -9.02 -5.50
C HIS A 86 -4.67 -8.21 -4.34
N LEU A 87 -5.00 -8.86 -3.22
CA LEU A 87 -5.38 -8.13 -2.00
C LEU A 87 -4.27 -7.20 -1.52
N TYR A 88 -3.02 -7.69 -1.51
CA TYR A 88 -1.86 -6.87 -1.13
C TYR A 88 -1.67 -5.68 -2.08
N GLU A 89 -1.78 -5.87 -3.40
CA GLU A 89 -1.71 -4.80 -4.40
C GLU A 89 -2.79 -3.71 -4.21
N ILE A 90 -4.02 -4.11 -3.87
CA ILE A 90 -5.11 -3.16 -3.60
C ILE A 90 -4.81 -2.35 -2.33
N ALA A 91 -4.35 -3.03 -1.27
CA ALA A 91 -4.01 -2.36 -0.01
C ALA A 91 -2.80 -1.42 -0.16
N SER A 92 -1.73 -1.87 -0.83
CA SER A 92 -0.50 -1.08 -1.00
C SER A 92 -0.71 0.13 -1.92
N SER A 93 -1.49 0.00 -2.99
CA SER A 93 -1.85 1.15 -3.83
C SER A 93 -2.66 2.20 -3.08
N THR A 94 -3.59 1.78 -2.22
CA THR A 94 -4.35 2.70 -1.35
C THR A 94 -3.41 3.40 -0.34
N GLN A 95 -2.51 2.66 0.29
CA GLN A 95 -1.51 3.20 1.21
C GLN A 95 -0.57 4.21 0.54
N ALA A 96 -0.15 3.95 -0.70
CA ALA A 96 0.75 4.82 -1.45
C ALA A 96 0.11 6.20 -1.70
N GLU A 97 -1.18 6.25 -2.05
CA GLU A 97 -1.90 7.52 -2.25
C GLU A 97 -2.05 8.31 -0.95
N VAL A 98 -2.36 7.64 0.17
CA VAL A 98 -2.39 8.29 1.50
C VAL A 98 -1.02 8.87 1.87
N THR A 99 0.05 8.11 1.61
CA THR A 99 1.42 8.53 1.88
C THR A 99 1.79 9.76 1.05
N LYS A 100 1.43 9.76 -0.23
CA LYS A 100 1.66 10.89 -1.15
C LYS A 100 0.96 12.16 -0.68
N VAL A 101 -0.27 12.06 -0.18
CA VAL A 101 -1.00 13.19 0.41
C VAL A 101 -0.28 13.71 1.66
N ALA A 102 0.18 12.82 2.55
CA ALA A 102 0.94 13.22 3.73
C ALA A 102 2.27 13.91 3.36
N GLU A 103 3.00 13.38 2.38
CA GLU A 103 4.23 13.98 1.86
C GLU A 103 3.97 15.38 1.26
N ALA A 104 2.90 15.54 0.50
CA ALA A 104 2.51 16.83 -0.07
C ALA A 104 2.19 17.86 1.02
N GLN A 105 1.44 17.47 2.06
CA GLN A 105 1.10 18.37 3.16
C GLN A 105 2.32 18.79 3.98
N LEU A 106 3.28 17.87 4.17
CA LEU A 106 4.53 18.17 4.85
C LEU A 106 5.42 19.09 4.01
N ALA A 107 5.49 18.88 2.69
CA ALA A 107 6.24 19.75 1.78
C ALA A 107 5.68 21.18 1.79
N GLU A 108 4.35 21.33 1.75
CA GLU A 108 3.68 22.63 1.86
C GLU A 108 3.96 23.30 3.21
N GLY A 109 3.90 22.53 4.30
CA GLY A 109 4.24 23.02 5.64
C GLY A 109 5.69 23.55 5.73
N SER A 110 6.66 22.80 5.20
CA SER A 110 8.06 23.22 5.14
C SER A 110 8.25 24.50 4.32
N HIS A 111 7.59 24.60 3.16
CA HIS A 111 7.62 25.82 2.33
C HIS A 111 7.07 27.03 3.08
N ASN A 112 5.95 26.87 3.80
CA ASN A 112 5.34 27.94 4.58
C ASN A 112 6.25 28.40 5.73
N VAL A 113 6.87 27.46 6.45
CA VAL A 113 7.86 27.78 7.50
C VAL A 113 9.06 28.52 6.92
N GLN A 114 9.55 28.11 5.75
CA GLN A 114 10.67 28.75 5.10
C GLN A 114 10.33 30.17 4.61
N ALA A 115 9.14 30.36 4.02
CA ALA A 115 8.65 31.68 3.63
C ALA A 115 8.48 32.61 4.83
N LEU A 116 7.99 32.10 5.97
CA LEU A 116 7.92 32.86 7.22
C LEU A 116 9.31 33.24 7.74
N PHE A 117 10.27 32.31 7.69
CA PHE A 117 11.66 32.57 8.08
C PHE A 117 12.31 33.64 7.19
N ASP A 118 12.17 33.53 5.87
CA ASP A 118 12.72 34.50 4.92
C ASP A 118 12.10 35.89 5.12
N ASN A 119 10.80 35.96 5.42
CA ASN A 119 10.13 37.22 5.72
C ASN A 119 10.62 37.82 7.04
N LEU A 120 10.79 36.99 8.07
CA LEU A 120 11.30 37.42 9.37
C LEU A 120 12.74 37.91 9.28
N ALA A 121 13.60 37.20 8.55
CA ALA A 121 15.00 37.57 8.35
C ALA A 121 15.16 38.88 7.54
N LYS A 122 14.30 39.12 6.54
CA LYS A 122 14.30 40.36 5.74
C LYS A 122 13.81 41.59 6.50
N ASN A 123 12.92 41.39 7.48
CA ASN A 123 12.29 42.46 8.25
C ASN A 123 12.77 42.51 9.72
N ALA A 124 13.88 41.84 10.03
CA ALA A 124 14.37 41.69 11.39
C ALA A 124 14.94 43.03 11.93
N PRO A 125 14.50 43.54 13.10
CA PRO A 125 15.07 44.73 13.73
C PRO A 125 16.55 44.54 14.06
N ALA A 126 17.35 45.62 14.06
CA ALA A 126 18.75 45.55 14.51
C ALA A 126 18.86 44.94 15.93
N GLY A 127 19.76 43.98 16.12
CA GLY A 127 19.92 43.25 17.40
C GLY A 127 19.23 41.87 17.48
N SER A 128 18.63 41.39 16.38
CA SER A 128 17.95 40.08 16.30
C SER A 128 18.78 38.97 15.64
N GLU A 129 20.07 39.21 15.39
CA GLU A 129 20.99 38.32 14.67
C GLU A 129 21.10 36.94 15.34
N SER A 130 21.10 36.89 16.68
CA SER A 130 21.13 35.67 17.47
C SER A 130 19.82 34.87 17.39
N ALA A 131 18.67 35.54 17.28
CA ALA A 131 17.37 34.88 17.07
C ALA A 131 17.25 34.29 15.64
N VAL A 132 17.71 35.02 14.63
CA VAL A 132 17.77 34.54 13.23
C VAL A 132 18.72 33.35 13.10
N ALA A 133 19.87 33.37 13.78
CA ALA A 133 20.82 32.26 13.80
C ALA A 133 20.25 30.99 14.46
N LEU A 134 19.50 31.14 15.56
CA LEU A 134 18.81 30.04 16.20
C LEU A 134 17.70 29.46 15.32
N ALA A 135 16.91 30.31 14.67
CA ALA A 135 15.87 29.87 13.75
C ALA A 135 16.43 29.14 12.51
N LYS A 136 17.58 29.60 11.97
CA LYS A 136 18.29 28.88 10.89
C LYS A 136 18.80 27.50 11.34
N SER A 137 19.33 27.42 12.55
CA SER A 137 19.77 26.15 13.16
C SER A 137 18.60 25.19 13.37
N ALA A 138 17.45 25.71 13.84
CA ALA A 138 16.24 24.93 14.00
C ALA A 138 15.70 24.40 12.66
N LEU A 139 15.69 25.23 11.61
CA LEU A 139 15.30 24.80 10.27
C LEU A 139 16.23 23.71 9.71
N SER A 140 17.54 23.86 9.91
CA SER A 140 18.51 22.83 9.53
C SER A 140 18.30 21.52 10.29
N ALA A 141 18.00 21.58 11.59
CA ALA A 141 17.73 20.40 12.41
C ALA A 141 16.42 19.71 11.98
N ALA A 142 15.38 20.49 11.66
CA ALA A 142 14.11 19.98 11.15
C ALA A 142 14.30 19.25 9.81
N ASN A 143 15.06 19.82 8.87
CA ASN A 143 15.36 19.18 7.58
C ASN A 143 16.11 17.85 7.78
N SER A 144 17.14 17.82 8.64
CA SER A 144 17.89 16.59 8.95
C SER A 144 17.02 15.51 9.61
N ALA A 145 16.09 15.91 10.49
CA ALA A 145 15.14 14.99 11.10
C ALA A 145 14.17 14.42 10.06
N PHE A 146 13.71 15.25 9.13
CA PHE A 146 12.81 14.85 8.05
C PHE A 146 13.48 13.82 7.12
N ASP A 147 14.70 14.08 6.69
CA ASP A 147 15.51 13.13 5.90
C ASP A 147 15.71 11.79 6.64
N SER A 148 15.91 11.85 7.96
CA SER A 148 16.11 10.66 8.79
C SER A 148 14.83 9.81 8.89
N VAL A 149 13.68 10.45 9.09
CA VAL A 149 12.37 9.78 9.10
C VAL A 149 12.08 9.18 7.73
N GLN A 150 12.32 9.92 6.64
CA GLN A 150 12.07 9.41 5.28
C GLN A 150 12.93 8.18 4.97
N LYS A 151 14.22 8.19 5.36
CA LYS A 151 15.11 7.02 5.23
C LYS A 151 14.63 5.84 6.06
N ALA A 152 14.26 6.06 7.32
CA ALA A 152 13.76 5.01 8.20
C ALA A 152 12.47 4.37 7.65
N THR A 153 11.54 5.20 7.15
CA THR A 153 10.31 4.73 6.50
C THR A 153 10.61 3.88 5.27
N LYS A 154 11.51 4.32 4.38
CA LYS A 154 11.91 3.53 3.20
C LYS A 154 12.50 2.18 3.58
N GLN A 155 13.40 2.16 4.57
CA GLN A 155 13.96 0.90 5.08
C GLN A 155 12.89 -0.04 5.65
N ALA A 156 11.92 0.50 6.40
CA ALA A 156 10.82 -0.30 6.94
C ALA A 156 9.95 -0.93 5.83
N VAL A 157 9.68 -0.17 4.75
CA VAL A 157 8.95 -0.67 3.58
C VAL A 157 9.74 -1.78 2.87
N GLU A 158 11.02 -1.57 2.58
CA GLU A 158 11.88 -2.59 1.94
C GLU A 158 11.95 -3.90 2.75
N ILE A 159 12.01 -3.79 4.09
CA ILE A 159 11.99 -4.96 4.98
C ILE A 159 10.64 -5.68 4.90
N ALA A 160 9.52 -4.94 4.88
CA ALA A 160 8.19 -5.52 4.77
C ALA A 160 8.00 -6.24 3.42
N GLU A 161 8.39 -5.62 2.30
CA GLU A 161 8.35 -6.21 0.96
C GLU A 161 9.20 -7.48 0.88
N THR A 162 10.42 -7.44 1.42
CA THR A 162 11.34 -8.58 1.46
C THR A 162 10.73 -9.75 2.24
N ASN A 163 10.16 -9.48 3.42
CA ASN A 163 9.52 -10.51 4.24
C ASN A 163 8.26 -11.09 3.57
N PHE A 164 7.48 -10.25 2.89
CA PHE A 164 6.32 -10.71 2.12
C PHE A 164 6.72 -11.61 0.96
N ALA A 165 7.76 -11.24 0.21
CA ALA A 165 8.32 -12.07 -0.86
C ALA A 165 8.86 -13.40 -0.33
N ALA A 166 9.56 -13.38 0.81
CA ALA A 166 10.06 -14.59 1.46
C ALA A 166 8.92 -15.52 1.91
N ALA A 167 7.89 -14.99 2.57
CA ALA A 167 6.71 -15.75 2.99
C ALA A 167 5.98 -16.37 1.78
N THR A 168 5.83 -15.59 0.71
CA THR A 168 5.24 -16.04 -0.56
C THR A 168 6.05 -17.19 -1.18
N ASN A 169 7.38 -17.11 -1.16
CA ASN A 169 8.27 -18.16 -1.65
C ASN A 169 8.17 -19.44 -0.81
N VAL A 170 8.09 -19.34 0.51
CA VAL A 170 7.88 -20.48 1.41
C VAL A 170 6.54 -21.15 1.12
N ALA A 171 5.46 -20.38 1.02
CA ALA A 171 4.14 -20.90 0.72
C ALA A 171 4.08 -21.57 -0.67
N SER A 172 4.73 -20.98 -1.67
CA SER A 172 4.82 -21.56 -3.03
C SER A 172 5.60 -22.88 -3.04
N LYS A 173 6.71 -22.97 -2.28
CA LYS A 173 7.48 -24.21 -2.13
C LYS A 173 6.67 -25.30 -1.40
N ALA A 174 5.94 -24.94 -0.35
CA ALA A 174 5.08 -25.86 0.38
C ALA A 174 3.95 -26.41 -0.51
N ALA A 175 3.33 -25.55 -1.33
CA ALA A 175 2.35 -25.97 -2.33
C ALA A 175 2.94 -26.93 -3.36
N ALA A 176 4.15 -26.64 -3.88
CA ALA A 176 4.84 -27.52 -4.82
C ALA A 176 5.23 -28.87 -4.19
N GLN A 177 5.63 -28.89 -2.92
CA GLN A 177 5.94 -30.13 -2.18
C GLN A 177 4.69 -30.98 -1.95
N ALA A 178 3.56 -30.36 -1.59
CA ALA A 178 2.28 -31.06 -1.43
C ALA A 178 1.82 -31.69 -2.76
N SER A 179 1.99 -30.98 -3.88
CA SER A 179 1.70 -31.50 -5.22
C SER A 179 2.60 -32.69 -5.59
N ARG A 180 3.90 -32.60 -5.29
CA ARG A 180 4.84 -33.70 -5.54
C ARG A 180 4.51 -34.93 -4.70
N ALA A 181 4.21 -34.76 -3.41
CA ALA A 181 3.83 -35.86 -2.51
C ALA A 181 2.54 -36.59 -2.94
N ALA A 182 1.61 -35.88 -3.59
CA ALA A 182 0.42 -36.49 -4.18
C ALA A 182 0.75 -37.31 -5.44
N SER A 183 1.76 -36.91 -6.21
CA SER A 183 2.18 -37.61 -7.44
C SER A 183 3.06 -38.85 -7.21
N THR A 184 3.83 -38.92 -6.11
CA THR A 184 4.69 -40.08 -5.76
C THR A 184 3.97 -41.23 -5.05
N LYS A 185 2.68 -41.06 -4.72
CA LYS A 185 1.82 -42.15 -4.18
C LYS A 185 1.07 -42.94 -5.28
N LYS A 186 1.31 -42.64 -6.56
CA LYS A 186 0.91 -43.48 -7.71
C LYS A 186 1.91 -44.61 -7.92
#